data_AF-A0A225UBI9-F1
#
_entry.id   AF-A0A225UBI9-F1
#
_cell.length_a   1.000
_cell.length_b   1.000
_cell.length_c   1.000
_cell.angle_alpha   90.00
_cell.angle_beta   90.00
_cell.angle_gamma   90.00
#
_symmetry.space_group_name_H-M   'P 1'
#
loop_
_entity.id
_entity.type
_entity.pdbx_description
1 polymer ?
#
loop_
_entity_poly.entity_id
_entity_poly.type
_entity_poly.pdbx_seq_one_letter_code
_entity_poly.pdbx_strand_id
1 'polypeptide(L)'
;MIRAGGNGEPPTGTVPVFLPVLLPKIKSFLHEALVRWKKERRDYETKLRNRCRVTGEGYDAVVETLAFLMYSVSSNYVETADVTEGMLIVEIKPILGRVKNKALPDIKELVKKDLKINLAETDVTARVMDYFTCFKTIVADNGLMECFSLERGTRAKCKRLISGLKPPMLKVKVKQAIRYTHAATEKDPKELFRLIIEKATEVEKQYLRLKAQKRDASSQEEKPKAKHAPKSKDKQIQPAA
;
A
#
# COMPACT_ATOMS: atom_id res chain seq x y z
N MET A 1 42.61 -18.14 -54.70
CA MET A 1 42.98 -17.77 -53.31
C MET A 1 41.69 -17.59 -52.53
N ILE A 2 41.52 -18.41 -51.50
CA ILE A 2 40.28 -18.63 -50.76
C ILE A 2 40.08 -17.53 -49.71
N ARG A 3 38.83 -17.08 -49.62
CA ARG A 3 38.30 -16.00 -48.79
C ARG A 3 38.16 -16.49 -47.34
N ALA A 4 38.83 -15.81 -46.41
CA ALA A 4 38.56 -15.92 -44.97
C ALA A 4 37.26 -15.17 -44.64
N GLY A 5 36.35 -15.81 -43.91
CA GLY A 5 35.10 -15.22 -43.42
C GLY A 5 34.66 -15.98 -42.18
N GLY A 6 34.75 -15.31 -41.03
CA GLY A 6 34.70 -15.92 -39.71
C GLY A 6 33.38 -16.62 -39.37
N ASN A 7 33.51 -17.78 -38.75
CA ASN A 7 32.45 -18.42 -37.98
C ASN A 7 32.22 -17.62 -36.71
N GLY A 8 31.26 -16.69 -36.74
CA GLY A 8 30.70 -16.11 -35.53
C GLY A 8 29.75 -17.13 -34.91
N GLU A 9 30.19 -17.80 -33.85
CA GLU A 9 29.28 -18.51 -32.95
C GLU A 9 28.20 -17.54 -32.45
N PRO A 10 26.91 -17.94 -32.44
CA PRO A 10 25.88 -17.13 -31.83
C PRO A 10 26.22 -16.95 -30.34
N PRO A 11 26.08 -15.73 -29.77
CA PRO A 11 26.34 -15.52 -28.36
C PRO A 11 25.44 -16.46 -27.57
N THR A 12 26.05 -17.36 -26.79
CA THR A 12 25.37 -18.25 -25.87
C THR A 12 24.65 -17.37 -24.85
N GLY A 13 23.39 -17.05 -25.15
CA GLY A 13 22.55 -16.28 -24.26
C GLY A 13 22.47 -17.04 -22.95
N THR A 14 22.97 -16.45 -21.87
CA THR A 14 22.82 -16.97 -20.52
C THR A 14 21.34 -17.19 -20.27
N VAL A 15 20.90 -18.45 -20.25
CA VAL A 15 19.51 -18.78 -19.90
C VAL A 15 19.30 -18.23 -18.49
N PRO A 16 18.32 -17.34 -18.27
CA PRO A 16 18.12 -16.79 -16.94
C PRO A 16 17.74 -17.93 -15.99
N VAL A 17 18.56 -18.15 -14.96
CA VAL A 17 18.26 -19.13 -13.92
C VAL A 17 17.17 -18.53 -13.04
N PHE A 18 15.92 -18.98 -13.24
CA PHE A 18 14.81 -18.57 -12.40
C PHE A 18 14.76 -19.42 -11.13
N LEU A 19 14.66 -18.75 -9.98
CA LEU A 19 14.26 -19.41 -8.73
C LEU A 19 12.90 -20.10 -8.93
N PRO A 20 12.73 -21.35 -8.45
CA PRO A 20 11.45 -22.04 -8.55
C PRO A 20 10.37 -21.24 -7.83
N VAL A 21 9.27 -20.96 -8.54
CA VAL A 21 8.08 -20.30 -7.97
C VAL A 21 7.25 -21.40 -7.31
N LEU A 22 7.25 -21.47 -5.98
CA LEU A 22 6.64 -22.58 -5.23
C LEU A 22 5.16 -22.34 -4.91
N LEU A 23 4.33 -23.36 -5.10
CA LEU A 23 2.91 -23.33 -4.75
C LEU A 23 2.73 -23.17 -3.22
N PRO A 24 1.92 -22.21 -2.75
CA PRO A 24 1.69 -21.99 -1.33
C PRO A 24 0.78 -23.05 -0.74
N LYS A 25 1.22 -23.65 0.38
CA LYS A 25 0.50 -24.74 1.05
C LYS A 25 -0.59 -24.25 2.00
N ILE A 26 -1.76 -24.88 1.96
CA ILE A 26 -2.81 -24.70 2.98
C ILE A 26 -2.38 -25.45 4.24
N LYS A 27 -1.96 -24.71 5.27
CA LYS A 27 -1.54 -25.30 6.56
C LYS A 27 -2.69 -25.52 7.54
N SER A 28 -3.82 -24.84 7.34
CA SER A 28 -4.98 -24.85 8.23
C SER A 28 -6.20 -24.27 7.52
N PHE A 29 -7.40 -24.72 7.88
CA PHE A 29 -8.68 -24.17 7.43
C PHE A 29 -9.21 -23.04 8.32
N LEU A 30 -8.41 -22.55 9.28
CA LEU A 30 -8.72 -21.32 10.01
C LEU A 30 -8.82 -20.13 9.05
N HIS A 31 -9.77 -19.23 9.29
CA HIS A 31 -10.04 -18.07 8.39
C HIS A 31 -8.77 -17.26 8.09
N GLU A 32 -7.95 -16.97 9.10
CA GLU A 32 -6.72 -16.20 8.92
C GLU A 32 -5.66 -16.93 8.09
N ALA A 33 -5.59 -18.26 8.24
CA ALA A 33 -4.70 -19.09 7.43
C ALA A 33 -5.16 -19.11 5.97
N LEU A 34 -6.47 -19.19 5.72
CA LEU A 34 -7.04 -19.15 4.37
C LEU A 34 -6.89 -17.75 3.72
N VAL A 35 -7.03 -16.67 4.48
CA VAL A 35 -6.79 -15.30 4.00
C VAL A 35 -5.32 -15.15 3.58
N ARG A 36 -4.40 -15.65 4.39
CA ARG A 36 -2.96 -15.64 4.09
C ARG A 36 -2.66 -16.47 2.85
N TRP A 37 -3.15 -17.70 2.81
CA TRP A 37 -3.00 -18.59 1.67
C TRP A 37 -3.54 -17.96 0.38
N LYS A 38 -4.70 -17.29 0.41
CA LYS A 38 -5.25 -16.58 -0.77
C LYS A 38 -4.36 -15.43 -1.25
N LYS A 39 -3.65 -14.74 -0.35
CA LYS A 39 -2.68 -13.70 -0.73
C LYS A 39 -1.45 -14.35 -1.37
N GLU A 40 -0.88 -15.35 -0.71
CA GLU A 40 0.27 -16.11 -1.23
C GLU A 40 -0.03 -16.75 -2.59
N ARG A 41 -1.24 -17.28 -2.80
CA ARG A 41 -1.68 -17.86 -4.09
C ARG A 41 -1.72 -16.82 -5.20
N ARG A 42 -2.21 -15.60 -4.92
CA ARG A 42 -2.19 -14.50 -5.90
C ARG A 42 -0.77 -14.06 -6.25
N ASP A 43 0.10 -14.01 -5.26
CA ASP A 43 1.52 -13.66 -5.47
C ASP A 43 2.24 -14.74 -6.29
N TYR A 44 1.96 -16.02 -6.01
CA TYR A 44 2.42 -17.15 -6.79
C TYR A 44 2.00 -17.04 -8.26
N GLU A 45 0.71 -16.82 -8.54
CA GLU A 45 0.21 -16.68 -9.92
C GLU A 45 0.83 -15.49 -10.64
N THR A 46 1.00 -14.37 -9.94
CA THR A 46 1.59 -13.15 -10.51
C THR A 46 3.06 -13.38 -10.88
N LYS A 47 3.84 -14.01 -9.99
CA LYS A 47 5.23 -14.39 -10.26
C LYS A 47 5.32 -15.36 -11.43
N LEU A 48 4.42 -16.34 -11.48
CA LEU A 48 4.40 -17.34 -12.53
C LEU A 48 4.04 -16.73 -13.89
N ARG A 49 3.02 -15.86 -13.97
CA ARG A 49 2.68 -15.12 -15.20
C ARG A 49 3.84 -14.25 -15.68
N ASN A 50 4.54 -13.58 -14.76
CA ASN A 50 5.73 -12.80 -15.10
C ASN A 50 6.84 -13.68 -15.66
N ARG A 51 7.09 -14.87 -15.09
CA ARG A 51 8.05 -15.83 -15.63
C ARG A 51 7.65 -16.30 -17.03
N CYS A 52 6.39 -16.67 -17.24
CA CYS A 52 5.86 -17.08 -18.55
C CYS A 52 6.11 -15.99 -19.60
N ARG A 53 5.86 -14.72 -19.25
CA ARG A 53 6.09 -13.59 -20.13
C ARG A 53 7.57 -13.42 -20.54
N VAL A 54 8.51 -13.76 -19.67
CA VAL A 54 9.96 -13.63 -19.94
C VAL A 54 10.50 -14.84 -20.70
N THR A 55 10.01 -16.05 -20.40
CA THR A 55 10.51 -17.31 -20.96
C THR A 55 9.79 -17.75 -22.23
N GLY A 56 8.58 -17.25 -22.47
CA GLY A 56 7.68 -17.75 -23.52
C GLY A 56 6.94 -19.04 -23.15
N GLU A 57 7.11 -19.55 -21.92
CA GLU A 57 6.39 -20.73 -21.43
C GLU A 57 4.86 -20.47 -21.40
N GLY A 58 4.07 -21.49 -21.76
CA GLY A 58 2.61 -21.43 -21.63
C GLY A 58 2.20 -21.53 -20.15
N TYR A 59 1.33 -20.63 -19.70
CA TYR A 59 0.92 -20.54 -18.28
C TYR A 59 0.33 -21.87 -17.75
N ASP A 60 -0.52 -22.52 -18.54
CA ASP A 60 -1.19 -23.77 -18.14
C ASP A 60 -0.20 -24.95 -18.01
N ALA A 61 0.96 -24.87 -18.67
CA ALA A 61 2.00 -25.89 -18.58
C ALA A 61 2.87 -25.78 -17.33
N VAL A 62 2.92 -24.60 -16.70
CA VAL A 62 3.82 -24.32 -15.56
C VAL A 62 3.08 -24.10 -14.24
N VAL A 63 1.76 -23.94 -14.26
CA VAL A 63 0.95 -23.73 -13.06
C VAL A 63 0.73 -25.05 -12.34
N GLU A 64 1.16 -25.10 -11.08
CA GLU A 64 0.82 -26.20 -10.18
C GLU A 64 -0.60 -26.00 -9.66
N THR A 65 -1.38 -27.07 -9.69
CA THR A 65 -2.77 -27.08 -9.21
C THR A 65 -2.83 -27.44 -7.73
N LEU A 66 -3.86 -26.96 -7.04
CA LEU A 66 -4.15 -27.32 -5.65
C LEU A 66 -4.33 -28.83 -5.42
N ALA A 67 -4.57 -29.61 -6.48
CA ALA A 67 -4.64 -31.07 -6.41
C ALA A 67 -3.35 -31.69 -5.83
N PHE A 68 -2.18 -31.11 -6.14
CA PHE A 68 -0.89 -31.53 -5.58
C PHE A 68 -0.81 -31.30 -4.06
N LEU A 69 -1.48 -30.26 -3.57
CA LEU A 69 -1.57 -29.92 -2.16
C LEU A 69 -2.44 -30.90 -1.38
N MET A 70 -3.50 -31.39 -2.02
CA MET A 70 -4.39 -32.37 -1.42
C MET A 70 -3.64 -33.67 -1.10
N TYR A 71 -2.77 -34.16 -1.98
CA TYR A 71 -1.90 -35.32 -1.68
C TYR A 71 -1.10 -35.13 -0.37
N SER A 72 -0.67 -33.90 -0.05
CA SER A 72 0.07 -33.60 1.18
C SER A 72 -0.78 -33.38 2.44
N VAL A 73 -2.05 -32.97 2.29
CA VAL A 73 -2.97 -32.69 3.43
C VAL A 73 -3.83 -33.92 3.77
N SER A 74 -4.15 -34.74 2.77
CA SER A 74 -5.13 -35.85 2.86
C SER A 74 -4.55 -37.17 3.39
N SER A 75 -3.25 -37.26 3.65
CA SER A 75 -2.60 -38.48 4.18
C SER A 75 -3.14 -38.95 5.55
N ASN A 76 -4.13 -38.25 6.14
CA ASN A 76 -4.78 -38.68 7.38
C ASN A 76 -6.33 -38.65 7.39
N TYR A 77 -7.06 -38.17 6.35
CA TYR A 77 -8.53 -37.95 6.53
C TYR A 77 -9.49 -38.16 5.35
N VAL A 78 -9.09 -38.35 4.08
CA VAL A 78 -10.06 -38.51 2.96
C VAL A 78 -9.51 -39.38 1.83
N GLU A 79 -10.35 -40.24 1.25
CA GLU A 79 -10.07 -41.00 0.02
C GLU A 79 -9.95 -40.01 -1.16
N THR A 80 -8.74 -39.91 -1.72
CA THR A 80 -8.26 -38.78 -2.52
C THR A 80 -8.73 -38.73 -3.97
N ALA A 81 -9.65 -39.62 -4.38
CA ALA A 81 -9.85 -39.90 -5.80
C ALA A 81 -10.58 -38.78 -6.58
N ASP A 82 -11.43 -37.97 -5.94
CA ASP A 82 -12.42 -37.17 -6.71
C ASP A 82 -12.43 -35.66 -6.44
N VAL A 83 -11.55 -35.15 -5.58
CA VAL A 83 -11.59 -33.71 -5.23
C VAL A 83 -10.69 -32.90 -6.16
N THR A 84 -11.31 -32.03 -6.96
CA THR A 84 -10.63 -31.11 -7.88
C THR A 84 -10.24 -29.79 -7.21
N GLU A 85 -9.25 -29.07 -7.75
CA GLU A 85 -8.93 -27.70 -7.33
C GLU A 85 -10.15 -26.78 -7.39
N GLY A 86 -11.00 -26.96 -8.40
CA GLY A 86 -12.26 -26.23 -8.54
C GLY A 86 -13.18 -26.41 -7.32
N MET A 87 -13.34 -27.65 -6.85
CA MET A 87 -14.15 -27.97 -5.66
C MET A 87 -13.57 -27.32 -4.40
N LEU A 88 -12.25 -27.40 -4.19
CA LEU A 88 -11.59 -26.76 -3.04
C LEU A 88 -11.77 -25.24 -3.04
N ILE A 89 -11.60 -24.60 -4.20
CA ILE A 89 -11.82 -23.15 -4.35
C ILE A 89 -13.29 -22.81 -4.07
N VAL A 90 -14.23 -23.64 -4.52
CA VAL A 90 -15.67 -23.48 -4.24
C VAL A 90 -15.96 -23.56 -2.74
N GLU A 91 -15.31 -24.43 -1.99
CA GLU A 91 -15.48 -24.54 -0.53
C GLU A 91 -14.78 -23.42 0.26
N ILE A 92 -13.58 -22.99 -0.17
CA ILE A 92 -12.81 -21.93 0.50
C ILE A 92 -13.47 -20.57 0.33
N LYS A 93 -14.06 -20.28 -0.84
CA LYS A 93 -14.68 -18.98 -1.17
C LYS A 93 -15.74 -18.56 -0.13
N PRO A 94 -16.74 -19.39 0.22
CA PRO A 94 -17.72 -19.08 1.26
C PRO A 94 -17.11 -18.86 2.63
N ILE A 95 -16.06 -19.61 3.00
CA ILE A 95 -15.40 -19.43 4.30
C ILE A 95 -14.78 -18.03 4.38
N LEU A 96 -14.06 -17.61 3.33
CA LEU A 96 -13.44 -16.29 3.26
C LEU A 96 -14.45 -15.13 3.15
N GLY A 97 -15.60 -15.39 2.54
CA GLY A 97 -16.68 -14.40 2.41
C GLY A 97 -17.48 -14.19 3.70
N ARG A 98 -17.42 -15.13 4.65
CA ARG A 98 -18.16 -15.06 5.91
C ARG A 98 -17.37 -14.32 6.97
N VAL A 99 -18.10 -13.63 7.83
CA VAL A 99 -17.56 -13.08 9.06
C VAL A 99 -17.11 -14.23 9.97
N LYS A 100 -15.92 -14.10 10.57
CA LYS A 100 -15.36 -15.10 11.50
C LYS A 100 -16.40 -15.51 12.54
N ASN A 101 -16.60 -16.82 12.71
CA ASN A 101 -17.55 -17.41 13.66
C ASN A 101 -19.00 -16.93 13.53
N LYS A 102 -19.40 -16.37 12.37
CA LYS A 102 -20.70 -15.67 12.19
C LYS A 102 -20.95 -14.54 13.19
N ALA A 103 -19.94 -14.10 13.93
CA ALA A 103 -20.03 -13.06 14.94
C ALA A 103 -19.48 -11.76 14.37
N LEU A 104 -20.32 -10.73 14.25
CA LEU A 104 -19.88 -9.42 13.78
C LEU A 104 -18.82 -8.84 14.72
N PRO A 105 -17.57 -8.61 14.27
CA PRO A 105 -16.56 -7.96 15.09
C PRO A 105 -16.96 -6.50 15.32
N ASP A 106 -16.34 -5.86 16.30
CA ASP A 106 -16.40 -4.40 16.39
C ASP A 106 -15.65 -3.79 15.19
N ILE A 107 -16.40 -3.52 14.12
CA ILE A 107 -15.90 -2.93 12.87
C ILE A 107 -15.22 -1.59 13.14
N LYS A 108 -15.69 -0.82 14.13
CA LYS A 108 -15.10 0.48 14.46
C LYS A 108 -13.69 0.31 15.02
N GLU A 109 -13.52 -0.57 16.00
CA GLU A 109 -12.22 -0.79 16.62
C GLU A 109 -11.27 -1.54 15.67
N LEU A 110 -11.77 -2.49 14.88
CA LEU A 110 -10.99 -3.16 13.82
C LEU A 110 -10.40 -2.14 12.83
N VAL A 111 -11.26 -1.29 12.25
CA VAL A 111 -10.79 -0.28 11.28
C VAL A 111 -9.85 0.71 11.95
N LYS A 112 -10.13 1.14 13.18
CA LYS A 112 -9.26 2.07 13.91
C LYS A 112 -7.87 1.50 14.18
N LYS A 113 -7.76 0.20 14.44
CA LYS A 113 -6.50 -0.49 14.72
C LYS A 113 -5.67 -0.67 13.45
N ASP A 114 -6.31 -1.13 12.37
CA ASP A 114 -5.60 -1.66 11.20
C ASP A 114 -5.52 -0.65 10.04
N LEU A 115 -6.45 0.30 9.93
CA LEU A 115 -6.43 1.31 8.88
C LEU A 115 -5.49 2.46 9.23
N LYS A 116 -4.38 2.57 8.50
CA LYS A 116 -3.37 3.61 8.69
C LYS A 116 -3.04 4.27 7.35
N ILE A 117 -2.91 5.59 7.37
CA ILE A 117 -2.38 6.34 6.22
C ILE A 117 -0.85 6.29 6.27
N ASN A 118 -0.22 5.98 5.15
CA ASN A 118 1.23 5.96 5.04
C ASN A 118 1.77 7.40 4.94
N LEU A 119 2.23 7.98 6.05
CA LEU A 119 2.75 9.36 6.06
C LEU A 119 4.16 9.49 5.47
N ALA A 120 4.85 8.38 5.18
CA ALA A 120 6.15 8.40 4.52
C ALA A 120 6.03 8.57 2.99
N GLU A 121 4.87 8.24 2.42
CA GLU A 121 4.61 8.48 1.00
C GLU A 121 4.40 9.98 0.74
N THR A 122 5.23 10.53 -0.15
CA THR A 122 5.23 11.95 -0.52
C THR A 122 4.19 12.29 -1.57
N ASP A 123 3.84 11.36 -2.45
CA ASP A 123 2.75 11.54 -3.40
C ASP A 123 1.40 11.41 -2.66
N VAL A 124 0.70 12.54 -2.56
CA VAL A 124 -0.61 12.64 -1.90
C VAL A 124 -1.62 11.66 -2.51
N THR A 125 -1.65 11.52 -3.84
CA THR A 125 -2.61 10.68 -4.55
C THR A 125 -2.32 9.21 -4.27
N ALA A 126 -1.07 8.80 -4.40
CA ALA A 126 -0.65 7.43 -4.10
C ALA A 126 -0.96 7.07 -2.63
N ARG A 127 -0.61 7.95 -1.70
CA ARG A 127 -0.89 7.79 -0.27
C ARG A 127 -2.38 7.59 0.04
N VAL A 128 -3.26 8.36 -0.61
CA VAL A 128 -4.73 8.23 -0.43
C VAL A 128 -5.25 6.97 -1.12
N MET A 129 -4.70 6.59 -2.26
CA MET A 129 -5.04 5.35 -2.95
C MET A 129 -4.70 4.12 -2.10
N ASP A 130 -3.50 4.09 -1.53
CA ASP A 130 -3.07 3.04 -0.60
C ASP A 130 -3.96 2.96 0.62
N TYR A 131 -4.38 4.11 1.18
CA TYR A 131 -5.31 4.17 2.29
C TYR A 131 -6.66 3.52 1.96
N PHE A 132 -7.24 3.83 0.80
CA PHE A 132 -8.51 3.22 0.36
C PHE A 132 -8.35 1.73 0.04
N THR A 133 -7.21 1.34 -0.53
CA THR A 133 -6.87 -0.06 -0.78
C THR A 133 -6.71 -0.84 0.52
N CYS A 134 -6.04 -0.27 1.53
CA CYS A 134 -5.92 -0.82 2.87
C CYS A 134 -7.30 -1.08 3.49
N PHE A 135 -8.22 -0.10 3.41
CA PHE A 135 -9.59 -0.29 3.89
C PHE A 135 -10.30 -1.45 3.17
N LYS A 136 -10.24 -1.50 1.83
CA LYS A 136 -10.85 -2.59 1.05
C LYS A 136 -10.30 -3.95 1.46
N THR A 137 -8.98 -4.05 1.67
CA THR A 137 -8.31 -5.26 2.13
C THR A 137 -8.78 -5.67 3.52
N ILE A 138 -8.85 -4.75 4.48
CA ILE A 138 -9.36 -5.04 5.83
C ILE A 138 -10.80 -5.58 5.76
N VAL A 139 -11.66 -4.96 4.96
CA VAL A 139 -13.05 -5.40 4.80
C VAL A 139 -13.12 -6.79 4.17
N ALA A 140 -12.38 -7.03 3.09
CA ALA A 140 -12.38 -8.31 2.38
C ALA A 140 -11.80 -9.45 3.23
N ASP A 141 -10.69 -9.20 3.92
CA ASP A 141 -10.00 -10.20 4.76
C ASP A 141 -10.84 -10.62 5.98
N ASN A 142 -11.80 -9.79 6.39
CA ASN A 142 -12.69 -10.08 7.51
C ASN A 142 -14.11 -10.52 7.08
N GLY A 143 -14.34 -10.74 5.78
CA GLY A 143 -15.66 -11.13 5.27
C GLY A 143 -16.75 -10.06 5.48
N LEU A 144 -16.35 -8.79 5.55
CA LEU A 144 -17.24 -7.66 5.86
C LEU A 144 -17.79 -6.96 4.61
N MET A 145 -17.55 -7.51 3.40
CA MET A 145 -17.92 -6.86 2.15
C MET A 145 -19.41 -6.51 2.11
N GLU A 146 -20.28 -7.46 2.47
CA GLU A 146 -21.73 -7.27 2.49
C GLU A 146 -22.21 -6.24 3.50
N CYS A 147 -21.45 -6.01 4.59
CA CYS A 147 -21.78 -4.97 5.58
C CYS A 147 -21.73 -3.56 4.99
N PHE A 148 -21.08 -3.38 3.83
CA PHE A 148 -20.89 -2.09 3.17
C PHE A 148 -21.56 -1.99 1.78
N SER A 149 -22.34 -3.00 1.36
CA SER A 149 -22.99 -3.04 0.03
C SER A 149 -24.22 -2.13 -0.06
N LEU A 150 -24.99 -1.99 1.03
CA LEU A 150 -26.23 -1.20 1.07
C LEU A 150 -25.96 0.28 1.41
N GLU A 151 -26.94 1.17 1.17
CA GLU A 151 -26.79 2.63 1.39
C GLU A 151 -26.28 2.98 2.80
N ARG A 152 -26.86 2.38 3.85
CA ARG A 152 -26.38 2.57 5.24
C ARG A 152 -24.95 2.10 5.43
N GLY A 153 -24.59 0.99 4.79
CA GLY A 153 -23.24 0.46 4.75
C GLY A 153 -22.28 1.42 4.07
N THR A 154 -22.61 1.92 2.88
CA THR A 154 -21.80 2.90 2.14
C THR A 154 -21.56 4.18 2.96
N ARG A 155 -22.59 4.69 3.66
CA ARG A 155 -22.42 5.82 4.58
C ARG A 155 -21.50 5.49 5.76
N ALA A 156 -21.66 4.31 6.35
CA ALA A 156 -20.78 3.83 7.41
C ALA A 156 -19.33 3.71 6.92
N LYS A 157 -19.10 3.23 5.70
CA LYS A 157 -17.79 3.17 5.04
C LYS A 157 -17.15 4.56 4.95
N CYS A 158 -17.87 5.55 4.41
CA CYS A 158 -17.40 6.93 4.36
C CYS A 158 -17.03 7.46 5.76
N LYS A 159 -17.90 7.23 6.75
CA LYS A 159 -17.65 7.64 8.14
C LYS A 159 -16.40 6.99 8.74
N ARG A 160 -16.14 5.71 8.46
CA ARG A 160 -14.95 4.99 8.93
C ARG A 160 -13.68 5.53 8.26
N LEU A 161 -13.70 5.71 6.94
CA LEU A 161 -12.60 6.31 6.18
C LEU A 161 -12.25 7.70 6.70
N ILE A 162 -13.22 8.58 6.95
CA ILE A 162 -12.98 9.92 7.52
C ILE A 162 -12.41 9.83 8.94
N SER A 163 -12.89 8.87 9.73
CA SER A 163 -12.50 8.74 11.14
C SER A 163 -11.03 8.36 11.33
N GLY A 164 -10.48 7.56 10.41
CA GLY A 164 -9.09 7.10 10.41
C GLY A 164 -8.07 8.07 9.80
N LEU A 165 -8.52 9.19 9.21
CA LEU A 165 -7.62 10.16 8.58
C LEU A 165 -6.61 10.75 9.56
N LYS A 166 -5.36 10.81 9.12
CA LYS A 166 -4.26 11.53 9.76
C LYS A 166 -3.57 12.42 8.71
N PRO A 167 -2.97 13.55 9.10
CA PRO A 167 -3.01 14.14 10.45
C PRO A 167 -4.42 14.61 10.86
N PRO A 168 -4.70 14.88 12.16
CA PRO A 168 -6.03 15.29 12.63
C PRO A 168 -6.61 16.50 11.90
N MET A 169 -5.75 17.43 11.45
CA MET A 169 -6.14 18.60 10.66
C MET A 169 -6.86 18.21 9.35
N LEU A 170 -6.37 17.18 8.64
CA LEU A 170 -6.99 16.69 7.41
C LEU A 170 -8.42 16.22 7.67
N LYS A 171 -8.63 15.47 8.76
CA LYS A 171 -9.95 15.01 9.18
C LYS A 171 -10.91 16.16 9.44
N VAL A 172 -10.46 17.23 10.10
CA VAL A 172 -11.28 18.42 10.37
C VAL A 172 -11.67 19.11 9.08
N LYS A 173 -10.70 19.38 8.18
CA LYS A 173 -10.97 20.01 6.88
C LYS A 173 -11.94 19.21 6.03
N VAL A 174 -11.77 17.90 5.95
CA VAL A 174 -12.71 17.02 5.22
C VAL A 174 -14.10 17.10 5.85
N LYS A 175 -14.24 16.93 7.17
CA LYS A 175 -15.55 17.03 7.84
C LYS A 175 -16.26 18.38 7.61
N GLN A 176 -15.50 19.47 7.65
CA GLN A 176 -16.04 20.81 7.40
C GLN A 176 -16.51 20.96 5.95
N ALA A 177 -15.73 20.48 4.98
CA ALA A 177 -16.11 20.50 3.57
C ALA A 177 -17.37 19.66 3.31
N ILE A 178 -17.49 18.47 3.91
CA ILE A 178 -18.71 17.66 3.80
C ILE A 178 -19.93 18.40 4.38
N ARG A 179 -19.75 19.08 5.53
CA ARG A 179 -20.84 19.78 6.23
C ARG A 179 -21.39 20.97 5.45
N TYR A 180 -20.53 21.72 4.76
CA TYR A 180 -20.91 23.02 4.19
C TYR A 180 -20.86 23.10 2.66
N THR A 181 -20.09 22.25 1.97
CA THR A 181 -19.88 22.39 0.52
C THR A 181 -20.12 21.10 -0.28
N HIS A 182 -19.93 19.92 0.31
CA HIS A 182 -20.01 18.64 -0.41
C HIS A 182 -20.83 17.57 0.32
N ALA A 183 -22.07 17.89 0.71
CA ALA A 183 -22.92 16.96 1.48
C ALA A 183 -23.09 15.58 0.82
N ALA A 184 -23.12 15.50 -0.51
CA ALA A 184 -23.25 14.25 -1.27
C ALA A 184 -22.10 13.24 -1.02
N THR A 185 -20.90 13.71 -0.65
CA THR A 185 -19.74 12.85 -0.37
C THR A 185 -19.93 11.94 0.84
N GLU A 186 -20.88 12.23 1.72
CA GLU A 186 -21.18 11.37 2.86
C GLU A 186 -21.74 10.00 2.41
N LYS A 187 -22.33 9.96 1.21
CA LYS A 187 -22.95 8.76 0.62
C LYS A 187 -22.16 8.18 -0.55
N ASP A 188 -21.13 8.87 -1.05
CA ASP A 188 -20.33 8.41 -2.19
C ASP A 188 -18.84 8.29 -1.83
N PRO A 189 -18.30 7.06 -1.72
CA PRO A 189 -16.88 6.81 -1.48
C PRO A 189 -15.95 7.35 -2.58
N LYS A 190 -16.42 7.47 -3.83
CA LYS A 190 -15.63 8.01 -4.94
C LYS A 190 -15.48 9.52 -4.81
N GLU A 191 -16.56 10.23 -4.49
CA GLU A 191 -16.46 11.67 -4.23
C GLU A 191 -15.67 11.95 -2.95
N LEU A 192 -15.82 11.10 -1.92
CA LEU A 192 -14.99 11.19 -0.72
C LEU A 192 -13.49 11.02 -1.04
N PHE A 193 -13.13 10.09 -1.93
CA PHE A 193 -11.75 9.90 -2.37
C PHE A 193 -11.16 11.17 -2.99
N ARG A 194 -11.89 11.79 -3.93
CA ARG A 194 -11.47 13.05 -4.58
C ARG A 194 -11.33 14.19 -3.56
N LEU A 195 -12.31 14.34 -2.66
CA LEU A 195 -12.28 15.36 -1.62
C LEU A 195 -11.09 15.18 -0.67
N ILE A 196 -10.75 13.94 -0.29
CA ILE A 196 -9.59 13.67 0.57
C ILE A 196 -8.29 14.06 -0.15
N ILE A 197 -8.13 13.75 -1.44
CA ILE A 197 -6.94 14.16 -2.21
C ILE A 197 -6.82 15.69 -2.22
N GLU A 198 -7.90 16.39 -2.53
CA GLU A 198 -7.91 17.85 -2.58
C GLU A 198 -7.50 18.45 -1.23
N LYS A 199 -8.15 18.04 -0.14
CA LYS A 199 -7.85 18.59 1.20
C LYS A 199 -6.49 18.13 1.73
N ALA A 200 -6.03 16.94 1.39
CA ALA A 200 -4.69 16.47 1.76
C ALA A 200 -3.61 17.28 1.03
N THR A 201 -3.81 17.59 -0.25
CA THR A 201 -2.91 18.45 -1.03
C THR A 201 -2.83 19.85 -0.46
N GLU A 202 -3.97 20.42 -0.05
CA GLU A 202 -4.04 21.72 0.65
C GLU A 202 -3.20 21.70 1.94
N VAL A 203 -3.36 20.67 2.77
CA VAL A 203 -2.61 20.51 4.03
C VAL A 203 -1.11 20.36 3.77
N GLU A 204 -0.73 19.58 2.76
CA GLU A 204 0.67 19.35 2.38
C GLU A 204 1.33 20.67 1.92
N LYS A 205 0.67 21.43 1.06
CA LYS A 205 1.14 22.75 0.61
C LYS A 205 1.30 23.72 1.79
N GLN A 206 0.35 23.75 2.71
CA GLN A 206 0.41 24.60 3.91
C GLN A 206 1.62 24.22 4.78
N TYR A 207 1.87 22.92 4.98
CA TYR A 207 3.03 22.43 5.73
C TYR A 207 4.36 22.81 5.07
N LEU A 208 4.49 22.62 3.75
CA LEU A 208 5.70 22.98 3.01
C LEU A 208 5.99 24.48 3.06
N ARG A 209 4.96 25.34 2.93
CA ARG A 209 5.11 26.80 3.06
C ARG A 209 5.64 27.20 4.44
N LEU A 210 5.05 26.66 5.50
CA LEU A 210 5.51 26.93 6.87
C LEU A 210 6.94 26.43 7.11
N LYS A 211 7.32 25.30 6.52
CA LYS A 211 8.67 24.75 6.61
C LYS A 211 9.70 25.64 5.90
N ALA A 212 9.36 26.21 4.75
CA ALA A 212 10.22 27.16 4.03
C ALA A 212 10.45 28.44 4.86
N GLN A 213 9.38 29.05 5.36
CA GLN A 213 9.46 30.28 6.17
C GLN A 213 10.37 30.11 7.40
N LYS A 214 10.34 28.95 8.07
CA LYS A 214 11.21 28.67 9.21
C LYS A 214 12.69 28.56 8.83
N ARG A 215 13.00 28.01 7.64
CA ARG A 215 14.38 27.94 7.15
C ARG A 215 14.91 29.33 6.83
N ASP A 216 14.08 30.16 6.20
CA ASP A 216 14.44 31.54 5.84
C ASP A 216 14.67 32.40 7.09
N ALA A 217 13.84 32.26 8.12
CA ALA A 217 14.01 32.94 9.41
C ALA A 217 15.31 32.51 10.14
N SER A 218 15.60 31.21 10.18
CA SER A 218 16.84 30.68 10.78
C SER A 218 18.09 31.15 10.05
N SER A 219 18.00 31.36 8.73
CA SER A 219 19.13 31.83 7.91
C SER A 219 19.38 33.34 8.08
N GLN A 220 18.38 34.09 8.54
CA GLN A 220 18.51 35.53 8.82
C GLN A 220 19.06 35.83 10.22
N GLU A 221 18.87 34.93 11.21
CA GLU A 221 19.46 35.07 12.55
C GLU A 221 20.99 34.80 12.59
N GLU A 222 21.54 34.06 11.62
CA GLU A 222 22.98 33.74 11.56
C GLU A 222 23.84 34.78 10.82
N LYS A 223 23.31 35.96 10.43
CA LYS A 223 24.17 37.03 9.88
C LYS A 223 25.10 37.59 10.98
N PRO A 224 26.44 37.52 10.83
CA PRO A 224 27.36 37.96 11.87
C PRO A 224 27.27 39.47 12.07
N LYS A 225 27.14 39.89 13.34
CA LYS A 225 27.33 41.29 13.75
C LYS A 225 28.63 41.82 13.15
N ALA A 226 28.51 42.81 12.28
CA ALA A 226 29.65 43.54 11.76
C ALA A 226 30.49 44.06 12.93
N LYS A 227 31.75 43.61 13.01
CA LYS A 227 32.71 44.06 14.02
C LYS A 227 32.87 45.57 13.88
N HIS A 228 32.54 46.31 14.94
CA HIS A 228 32.92 47.71 15.09
C HIS A 228 34.43 47.84 14.90
N ALA A 229 34.84 48.67 13.93
CA ALA A 229 36.22 49.09 13.76
C ALA A 229 36.69 49.88 15.00
N PRO A 230 37.89 49.64 15.54
CA PRO A 230 38.42 50.46 16.61
C PRO A 230 38.95 51.77 16.03
N LYS A 231 38.47 52.90 16.58
CA LYS A 231 38.99 54.24 16.33
C LYS A 231 40.46 54.31 16.81
N SER A 232 41.38 54.61 15.91
CA SER A 232 42.74 55.01 16.24
C SER A 232 42.70 56.36 16.98
N LYS A 233 43.28 56.40 18.19
CA LYS A 233 43.64 57.65 18.87
C LYS A 233 45.08 57.93 18.49
N ASP A 234 45.29 58.94 17.65
CA ASP A 234 46.62 59.47 17.39
C ASP A 234 47.03 60.33 18.59
N LYS A 235 48.07 59.90 19.30
CA LYS A 235 48.67 60.64 20.41
C LYS A 235 49.85 61.43 19.84
N GLN A 236 49.64 62.73 19.79
CA GLN A 236 50.62 63.78 19.52
C GLN A 236 51.85 63.62 20.43
N ILE A 237 53.03 63.46 19.83
CA ILE A 237 54.32 63.54 20.51
C ILE A 237 54.94 64.90 20.14
N GLN A 238 55.18 65.75 21.14
CA GLN A 238 56.06 66.91 21.04
C GLN A 238 57.50 66.51 21.41
N PRO A 239 58.52 67.19 20.87
CA PRO A 239 59.93 66.81 21.03
C PRO A 239 60.56 67.50 22.25
N ALA A 240 61.58 66.86 22.84
CA ALA A 240 62.51 67.55 23.72
C ALA A 240 63.92 66.92 23.65
N ALA A 241 64.86 67.79 23.30
CA ALA A 241 66.31 67.84 23.53
C ALA A 241 67.17 66.60 23.18
#